data_AF-A0A964NK05-F1
#
_entry.id   AF-A0A964NK05-F1
#
_cell.length_a   1.000
_cell.length_b   1.000
_cell.length_c   1.000
_cell.angle_alpha   90.00
_cell.angle_beta   90.00
_cell.angle_gamma   90.00
#
_symmetry.space_group_name_H-M   'P 1'
#
loop_
_entity.id
_entity.type
_entity.pdbx_description
1 polymer ?
#
loop_
_entity_poly.entity_id
_entity_poly.type
_entity_poly.pdbx_seq_one_letter_code
_entity_poly.pdbx_strand_id
1 'polypeptide(L)'
;MQRHVRNWALGLAVSSFLGCGHSADDLVGEAKMRLVARDFEGALAKYDEALKADAKNYNALWGKAQALGNHGNFPEQQKIYEGILDDAGLKEKYGKTVAEALDLSYRTAAANFPKEAEVFLKKAIARNPKTTAKSQLARVYMGQGERGVKAGDFVGAKAQYDLVAGLDVAKKLKREAADQADVVGFLAFRGQFQPDLDKQKPELIKGGQLDAGGSRFVVEATADVVGGPKDEGFEANSQKAADAAARKVLSELTYKIAGTPGPKDALLAFEETDFTVDSKGLSKGNRSYAVKLSVPVDAVVFQIYRLRFPVAAKPSAEAEAKAEPPK
;
A
#
# COMPACT_ATOMS: atom_id res chain seq x y z
N MET A 1 -28.98 18.19 71.44
CA MET A 1 -28.83 16.77 71.82
C MET A 1 -27.50 16.27 71.28
N GLN A 2 -26.35 16.62 71.87
CA GLN A 2 -25.69 15.91 72.98
C GLN A 2 -25.85 14.38 72.94
N ARG A 3 -24.76 13.69 72.58
CA ARG A 3 -24.19 12.57 73.35
C ARG A 3 -22.73 12.35 72.94
N HIS A 4 -21.85 12.71 73.87
CA HIS A 4 -20.48 12.23 73.96
C HIS A 4 -20.46 10.73 74.20
N VAL A 5 -19.56 10.01 73.53
CA VAL A 5 -18.90 8.83 74.11
C VAL A 5 -17.42 8.89 73.71
N ARG A 6 -16.56 9.21 74.69
CA ARG A 6 -15.14 8.89 74.69
C ARG A 6 -15.02 7.39 74.96
N ASN A 7 -14.14 6.69 74.25
CA ASN A 7 -13.41 5.58 74.86
C ASN A 7 -12.01 5.48 74.25
N TRP A 8 -11.03 5.57 75.15
CA TRP A 8 -9.63 5.24 74.96
C TRP A 8 -9.47 3.72 74.90
N ALA A 9 -8.63 3.24 73.99
CA ALA A 9 -7.91 2.00 74.14
C ALA A 9 -6.49 2.19 73.57
N LEU A 10 -5.56 2.54 74.46
CA LEU A 10 -4.15 2.22 74.26
C LEU A 10 -4.02 0.69 74.32
N GLY A 11 -3.41 0.11 73.30
CA GLY A 11 -3.17 -1.32 73.24
C GLY A 11 -2.09 -1.68 72.24
N LEU A 12 -0.90 -1.93 72.79
CA LEU A 12 0.14 -2.84 72.28
C LEU A 12 0.86 -2.46 70.98
N ALA A 13 2.10 -2.03 71.20
CA ALA A 13 3.22 -2.24 70.29
C ALA A 13 3.25 -3.70 69.80
N VAL A 14 3.09 -3.90 68.50
CA VAL A 14 3.46 -5.13 67.82
C VAL A 14 4.85 -4.94 67.24
N SER A 15 5.81 -5.48 67.98
CA SER A 15 6.85 -6.37 67.48
C SER A 15 7.36 -6.11 66.06
N SER A 16 8.55 -5.52 66.00
CA SER A 16 9.66 -5.86 65.12
C SER A 16 9.39 -7.02 64.14
N PHE A 17 8.85 -6.71 62.97
CA PHE A 17 9.08 -7.54 61.79
C PHE A 17 10.53 -7.32 61.36
N LEU A 18 11.45 -8.06 61.98
CA LEU A 18 12.66 -8.54 61.30
C LEU A 18 12.20 -9.54 60.23
N GLY A 19 11.44 -9.06 59.26
CA GLY A 19 11.18 -9.81 58.05
C GLY A 19 12.51 -9.92 57.33
N CYS A 20 12.91 -11.13 56.96
CA CYS A 20 13.84 -11.33 55.86
C CYS A 20 13.25 -10.60 54.65
N GLY A 21 13.57 -9.32 54.50
CA GLY A 21 13.15 -8.52 53.37
C GLY A 21 13.82 -9.14 52.17
N HIS A 22 13.07 -9.89 51.37
CA HIS A 22 13.56 -10.44 50.11
C HIS A 22 14.22 -9.30 49.35
N SER A 23 15.46 -9.50 48.93
CA SER A 23 16.13 -8.50 48.11
C SER A 23 15.36 -8.35 46.79
N ALA A 24 15.52 -7.22 46.11
CA ALA A 24 14.92 -7.03 44.80
C ALA A 24 15.30 -8.18 43.83
N ASP A 25 16.51 -8.72 43.96
CA ASP A 25 17.00 -9.81 43.13
C ASP A 25 16.35 -11.17 43.48
N ASP A 26 16.06 -11.45 44.76
CA ASP A 26 15.31 -12.65 45.17
C ASP A 26 13.90 -12.63 44.57
N LEU A 27 13.22 -11.48 44.64
CA LEU A 27 11.89 -11.27 44.07
C LEU A 27 11.89 -11.42 42.55
N VAL A 28 12.93 -10.93 41.86
CA VAL A 28 13.14 -11.16 40.43
C VAL A 28 13.32 -12.65 40.12
N GLY A 29 14.04 -13.39 40.96
CA GLY A 29 14.19 -14.84 40.85
C GLY A 29 12.86 -15.57 40.90
N GLU A 30 12.03 -15.27 41.92
CA GLU A 30 10.67 -15.81 42.04
C GLU A 30 9.79 -15.47 40.83
N ALA A 31 9.84 -14.21 40.38
CA ALA A 31 9.07 -13.74 39.24
C ALA A 31 9.43 -14.50 37.94
N LYS A 32 10.72 -14.75 37.70
CA LYS A 32 11.19 -15.56 36.55
C LYS A 32 10.66 -16.99 36.60
N MET A 33 10.64 -17.62 37.78
CA MET A 33 10.09 -18.97 37.92
C MET A 33 8.60 -19.03 37.58
N ARG A 34 7.82 -18.04 38.02
CA ARG A 34 6.40 -17.92 37.67
C ARG A 34 6.19 -17.67 36.18
N LEU A 35 7.03 -16.83 35.57
CA LEU A 35 7.00 -16.56 34.13
C LEU A 35 7.23 -17.85 33.32
N VAL A 36 8.20 -18.69 33.72
CA VAL A 36 8.45 -20.01 33.12
C VAL A 36 7.24 -20.93 33.31
N ALA A 37 6.58 -20.89 34.47
CA ALA A 37 5.35 -21.62 34.74
C ALA A 37 4.11 -21.05 34.02
N ARG A 38 4.25 -19.97 33.23
CA ARG A 38 3.16 -19.21 32.58
C ARG A 38 2.14 -18.62 33.56
N ASP A 39 2.50 -18.48 34.83
CA ASP A 39 1.77 -17.68 35.82
C ASP A 39 2.14 -16.21 35.63
N PHE A 40 1.54 -15.57 34.62
CA PHE A 40 1.88 -14.20 34.25
C PHE A 40 1.45 -13.20 35.32
N GLU A 41 0.27 -13.35 35.91
CA GLU A 41 -0.21 -12.46 36.97
C GLU A 41 0.68 -12.53 38.22
N GLY A 42 1.03 -13.74 38.66
CA GLY A 42 1.94 -13.92 39.78
C GLY A 42 3.35 -13.41 39.48
N ALA A 43 3.86 -13.59 38.25
CA ALA A 43 5.13 -13.02 37.83
C ALA A 43 5.10 -11.48 37.88
N LEU A 44 4.04 -10.85 37.37
CA LEU A 44 3.87 -9.40 37.37
C LEU A 44 3.83 -8.85 38.80
N ALA A 45 3.07 -9.49 39.71
CA ALA A 45 3.01 -9.09 41.11
C ALA A 45 4.39 -9.11 41.78
N LYS A 46 5.20 -10.14 41.49
CA LYS A 46 6.56 -10.26 42.03
C LYS A 46 7.54 -9.26 41.45
N TYR A 47 7.44 -8.96 40.15
CA TYR A 47 8.20 -7.85 39.58
C TYR A 47 7.80 -6.50 40.17
N ASP A 48 6.52 -6.28 40.47
CA ASP A 48 6.05 -5.06 41.13
C ASP A 48 6.59 -4.92 42.55
N GLU A 49 6.65 -6.02 43.31
CA GLU A 49 7.31 -6.04 44.62
C GLU A 49 8.80 -5.70 44.49
N ALA A 50 9.51 -6.28 43.51
CA ALA A 50 10.92 -5.98 43.26
C ALA A 50 11.15 -4.51 42.92
N LEU A 51 10.28 -3.92 42.08
CA LEU A 51 10.35 -2.51 41.68
C LEU A 51 9.98 -1.53 42.79
N LYS A 52 9.22 -1.96 43.81
CA LYS A 52 9.03 -1.17 45.03
C LYS A 52 10.29 -1.10 45.88
N ALA A 53 11.08 -2.17 45.89
CA ALA A 53 12.35 -2.22 46.62
C ALA A 53 13.46 -1.46 45.87
N ASP A 54 13.54 -1.62 44.55
CA ASP A 54 14.44 -0.87 43.67
C ASP A 54 13.74 -0.54 42.34
N ALA A 55 13.27 0.71 42.23
CA ALA A 55 12.56 1.20 41.06
C ALA A 55 13.39 1.20 39.77
N LYS A 56 14.73 1.13 39.87
CA LYS A 56 15.65 1.11 38.71
C LYS A 56 16.27 -0.26 38.48
N ASN A 57 15.79 -1.30 39.15
CA ASN A 57 16.27 -2.66 38.92
C ASN A 57 15.95 -3.10 37.48
N TYR A 58 16.98 -3.11 36.62
CA TYR A 58 16.84 -3.45 35.21
C TYR A 58 16.23 -4.84 35.01
N ASN A 59 16.63 -5.84 35.80
CA ASN A 59 16.14 -7.20 35.66
C ASN A 59 14.63 -7.29 35.98
N ALA A 60 14.17 -6.51 36.96
CA ALA A 60 12.76 -6.41 37.29
C ALA A 60 11.96 -5.69 36.19
N LEU A 61 12.45 -4.55 35.68
CA LEU A 61 11.81 -3.82 34.58
C LEU A 61 11.73 -4.68 33.31
N TRP A 62 12.85 -5.28 32.91
CA TRP A 62 12.94 -6.15 31.74
C TRP A 62 12.03 -7.37 31.87
N GLY A 63 12.08 -8.06 33.01
CA GLY A 63 11.25 -9.23 33.28
C GLY A 63 9.76 -8.90 33.28
N LYS A 64 9.37 -7.77 33.90
CA LYS A 64 7.98 -7.28 33.89
C LYS A 64 7.50 -7.01 32.46
N ALA A 65 8.31 -6.35 31.64
CA ALA A 65 7.98 -6.08 30.25
C ALA A 65 7.80 -7.39 29.45
N GLN A 66 8.64 -8.39 29.66
CA GLN A 66 8.48 -9.71 29.04
C GLN A 66 7.19 -10.42 29.49
N ALA A 67 6.88 -10.38 30.79
CA ALA A 67 5.65 -10.95 31.33
C ALA A 67 4.40 -10.29 30.72
N LEU A 68 4.40 -8.94 30.59
CA LEU A 68 3.32 -8.21 29.94
C LEU A 68 3.16 -8.59 28.46
N GLY A 69 4.26 -8.68 27.71
CA GLY A 69 4.22 -9.10 26.31
C GLY A 69 3.68 -10.53 26.13
N ASN A 70 4.10 -11.46 26.99
CA ASN A 70 3.60 -12.84 26.97
C ASN A 70 2.12 -12.94 27.39
N HIS A 71 1.67 -12.02 28.25
CA HIS A 71 0.26 -11.86 28.63
C HIS A 71 -0.56 -11.08 27.58
N GLY A 72 0.05 -10.63 26.48
CA GLY A 72 -0.62 -9.88 25.41
C GLY A 72 -0.85 -8.38 25.70
N ASN A 73 -0.35 -7.85 26.83
CA ASN A 73 -0.44 -6.44 27.17
C ASN A 73 0.74 -5.65 26.59
N PHE A 74 0.76 -5.54 25.26
CA PHE A 74 1.80 -4.82 24.52
C PHE A 74 1.91 -3.32 24.85
N PRO A 75 0.81 -2.56 25.08
CA PRO A 75 0.91 -1.14 25.43
C PRO A 75 1.70 -0.89 26.73
N GLU A 76 1.42 -1.65 27.79
CA GLU A 76 2.18 -1.51 29.05
C GLU A 76 3.60 -2.06 28.92
N GLN A 77 3.82 -3.12 28.14
CA GLN A 77 5.18 -3.59 27.82
C GLN A 77 6.01 -2.47 27.16
N GLN A 78 5.45 -1.81 26.14
CA GLN A 78 6.12 -0.73 25.40
C GLN A 78 6.45 0.44 26.33
N LYS A 79 5.53 0.82 27.22
CA LYS A 79 5.73 1.89 28.20
C LYS A 79 6.90 1.60 29.14
N ILE A 80 7.08 0.34 29.57
CA ILE A 80 8.24 -0.04 30.40
C ILE A 80 9.54 0.09 29.59
N TYR A 81 9.59 -0.42 28.36
CA TYR A 81 10.79 -0.29 27.52
C TYR A 81 11.13 1.17 27.21
N GLU A 82 10.14 2.02 26.94
CA GLU A 82 10.33 3.46 26.76
C GLU A 82 10.90 4.10 28.03
N GLY A 83 10.36 3.75 29.20
CA GLY A 83 10.91 4.21 30.48
C GLY A 83 12.38 3.82 30.71
N ILE A 84 12.78 2.61 30.30
CA ILE A 84 14.19 2.18 30.34
C ILE A 84 15.06 3.01 29.37
N LEU A 85 14.54 3.39 28.20
CA LEU A 85 15.26 4.18 27.19
C LEU A 85 15.31 5.69 27.51
N ASP A 86 14.43 6.17 28.38
CA ASP A 86 14.38 7.55 28.84
C ASP A 86 15.29 7.77 30.07
N ASP A 87 15.55 6.74 30.88
CA ASP A 87 16.57 6.82 31.94
C ASP A 87 17.99 6.73 31.35
N ALA A 88 18.78 7.79 31.51
CA ALA A 88 20.12 7.87 30.93
C ALA A 88 21.07 6.75 31.39
N GLY A 89 21.00 6.35 32.67
CA GLY A 89 21.90 5.34 33.22
C GLY A 89 21.54 3.93 32.77
N LEU A 90 20.25 3.64 32.62
CA LEU A 90 19.80 2.37 32.04
C LEU A 90 20.02 2.33 30.53
N LYS A 91 19.77 3.44 29.83
CA LYS A 91 19.97 3.56 28.38
C LYS A 91 21.43 3.35 28.00
N GLU A 92 22.37 3.92 28.75
CA GLU A 92 23.80 3.75 28.49
C GLU A 92 24.20 2.26 28.51
N LYS A 93 23.65 1.50 29.46
CA LYS A 93 23.99 0.08 29.66
C LYS A 93 23.20 -0.88 28.77
N TYR A 94 21.91 -0.61 28.56
CA TYR A 94 20.95 -1.57 27.99
C TYR A 94 20.21 -1.04 26.77
N GLY A 95 20.46 0.20 26.36
CA GLY A 95 19.63 0.90 25.36
C GLY A 95 19.55 0.20 24.01
N LYS A 96 20.64 -0.43 23.55
CA LYS A 96 20.62 -1.19 22.28
C LYS A 96 19.65 -2.38 22.36
N THR A 97 19.81 -3.23 23.38
CA THR A 97 18.97 -4.41 23.59
C THR A 97 17.49 -4.04 23.78
N VAL A 98 17.24 -2.97 24.54
CA VAL A 98 15.88 -2.50 24.82
C VAL A 98 15.24 -1.88 23.58
N ALA A 99 15.98 -1.13 22.76
CA ALA A 99 15.48 -0.58 21.52
C ALA A 99 15.08 -1.69 20.52
N GLU A 100 15.87 -2.75 20.41
CA GLU A 100 15.55 -3.93 19.59
C GLU A 100 14.29 -4.66 20.10
N ALA A 101 14.15 -4.82 21.42
CA ALA A 101 12.98 -5.44 22.03
C ALA A 101 11.70 -4.59 21.89
N LEU A 102 11.83 -3.26 21.98
CA LEU A 102 10.73 -2.33 21.76
C LEU A 102 10.27 -2.35 20.30
N ASP A 103 11.19 -2.36 19.33
CA ASP A 103 10.84 -2.54 17.91
C ASP A 103 10.08 -3.86 17.68
N LEU A 104 10.57 -4.96 18.26
CA LEU A 104 9.90 -6.25 18.17
C LEU A 104 8.51 -6.21 18.83
N SER A 105 8.37 -5.58 19.99
CA SER A 105 7.08 -5.42 20.67
C SER A 105 6.08 -4.67 19.80
N TYR A 106 6.50 -3.57 19.14
CA TYR A 106 5.64 -2.84 18.21
C TYR A 106 5.19 -3.70 17.04
N ARG A 107 6.10 -4.46 16.42
CA ARG A 107 5.75 -5.36 15.30
C ARG A 107 4.83 -6.50 15.73
N THR A 108 5.06 -7.06 16.91
CA THR A 108 4.19 -8.12 17.47
C THR A 108 2.81 -7.57 17.82
N ALA A 109 2.73 -6.38 18.41
CA ALA A 109 1.46 -5.69 18.67
C ALA A 109 0.68 -5.46 17.37
N ALA A 110 1.35 -5.03 16.30
CA ALA A 110 0.72 -4.84 14.99
C ALA A 110 0.11 -6.13 14.42
N ALA A 111 0.74 -7.29 14.68
CA ALA A 111 0.21 -8.58 14.25
C ALA A 111 -1.02 -9.04 15.06
N ASN A 112 -1.10 -8.66 16.34
CA ASN A 112 -2.20 -9.03 17.24
C ASN A 112 -3.38 -8.05 17.19
N PHE A 113 -3.14 -6.80 16.78
CA PHE A 113 -4.12 -5.73 16.74
C PHE A 113 -4.21 -5.13 15.33
N PRO A 114 -4.90 -5.81 14.39
CA PRO A 114 -4.88 -5.43 12.98
C PRO A 114 -5.52 -4.06 12.69
N LYS A 115 -6.41 -3.55 13.55
CA LYS A 115 -7.02 -2.22 13.39
C LYS A 115 -6.05 -1.10 13.76
N GLU A 116 -5.18 -1.36 14.74
CA GLU A 116 -4.19 -0.44 15.28
C GLU A 116 -2.79 -0.67 14.68
N ALA A 117 -2.64 -1.67 13.79
CA ALA A 117 -1.36 -2.10 13.24
C ALA A 117 -0.54 -0.95 12.64
N GLU A 118 -1.20 -0.05 11.90
CA GLU A 118 -0.54 1.13 11.32
C GLU A 118 0.15 2.00 12.38
N VAL A 119 -0.50 2.23 13.51
CA VAL A 119 0.01 3.06 14.60
C VAL A 119 1.28 2.43 15.19
N PHE A 120 1.23 1.13 15.49
CA PHE A 120 2.38 0.42 16.04
C PHE A 120 3.57 0.38 15.07
N LEU A 121 3.31 0.11 13.78
CA LEU A 121 4.38 0.04 12.77
C LEU A 121 5.01 1.41 12.50
N LYS A 122 4.23 2.49 12.52
CA LYS A 122 4.76 3.87 12.43
C LYS A 122 5.67 4.19 13.62
N LYS A 123 5.31 3.79 14.84
CA LYS A 123 6.16 3.94 16.02
C LYS A 123 7.48 3.16 15.89
N ALA A 124 7.43 1.92 15.40
CA ALA A 124 8.64 1.12 15.12
C ALA A 124 9.58 1.82 14.11
N ILE A 125 9.03 2.35 13.01
CA ILE A 125 9.80 3.06 11.97
C ILE A 125 10.43 4.35 12.51
N ALA A 126 9.68 5.12 13.30
CA ALA A 126 10.17 6.37 13.89
C ALA A 126 11.36 6.14 14.84
N ARG A 127 11.41 4.98 15.50
CA ARG A 127 12.51 4.60 16.39
C ARG A 127 13.70 3.99 15.65
N ASN A 128 13.42 3.09 14.71
CA ASN A 128 14.45 2.44 13.91
C ASN A 128 14.11 2.53 12.43
N PRO A 129 14.65 3.51 11.68
CA PRO A 129 14.40 3.64 10.25
C PRO A 129 14.87 2.44 9.42
N LYS A 130 15.69 1.52 9.95
CA LYS A 130 16.12 0.29 9.25
C LYS A 130 15.28 -0.94 9.61
N THR A 131 14.18 -0.76 10.34
CA THR A 131 13.29 -1.86 10.76
C THR A 131 12.58 -2.55 9.59
N THR A 132 12.25 -3.83 9.79
CA THR A 132 11.36 -4.58 8.89
C THR A 132 9.90 -4.12 8.94
N ALA A 133 9.54 -3.25 9.89
CA ALA A 133 8.18 -2.70 10.03
C ALA A 133 7.71 -1.92 8.78
N LYS A 134 8.62 -1.37 7.96
CA LYS A 134 8.25 -0.72 6.69
C LYS A 134 7.55 -1.70 5.73
N SER A 135 8.09 -2.91 5.58
CA SER A 135 7.49 -3.94 4.73
C SER A 135 6.16 -4.45 5.29
N GLN A 136 6.02 -4.51 6.61
CA GLN A 136 4.75 -4.85 7.26
C GLN A 136 3.71 -3.73 7.04
N LEU A 137 4.12 -2.46 7.15
CA LEU A 137 3.24 -1.30 6.94
C LEU A 137 2.77 -1.22 5.49
N ALA A 138 3.65 -1.50 4.53
CA ALA A 138 3.27 -1.64 3.13
C ALA A 138 2.17 -2.68 2.92
N ARG A 139 2.26 -3.85 3.58
CA ARG A 139 1.20 -4.89 3.52
C ARG A 139 -0.10 -4.43 4.17
N VAL A 140 -0.03 -3.66 5.26
CA VAL A 140 -1.23 -3.07 5.88
C VAL A 140 -1.94 -2.14 4.89
N TYR A 141 -1.20 -1.23 4.24
CA TYR A 141 -1.76 -0.35 3.23
C TYR A 141 -2.31 -1.10 2.02
N MET A 142 -1.59 -2.10 1.50
CA MET A 142 -2.11 -2.94 0.41
C MET A 142 -3.41 -3.65 0.79
N GLY A 143 -3.48 -4.24 1.98
CA GLY A 143 -4.70 -4.88 2.47
C GLY A 143 -5.86 -3.90 2.73
N GLN A 144 -5.57 -2.65 3.11
CA GLN A 144 -6.58 -1.58 3.18
C GLN A 144 -7.06 -1.20 1.76
N GLY A 145 -6.14 -1.10 0.80
CA GLY A 145 -6.44 -0.88 -0.62
C GLY A 145 -7.38 -1.95 -1.18
N GLU A 146 -7.06 -3.23 -0.97
CA GLU A 146 -7.90 -4.35 -1.42
C GLU A 146 -9.30 -4.32 -0.81
N ARG A 147 -9.42 -3.93 0.46
CA ARG A 147 -10.74 -3.76 1.11
C ARG A 147 -11.52 -2.60 0.48
N GLY A 148 -10.85 -1.49 0.16
CA GLY A 148 -11.45 -0.37 -0.56
C GLY A 148 -11.99 -0.80 -1.94
N VAL A 149 -11.21 -1.59 -2.70
CA VAL A 149 -11.64 -2.15 -3.99
C VAL A 149 -12.90 -3.00 -3.82
N LYS A 150 -12.93 -3.91 -2.83
CA LYS A 150 -14.11 -4.75 -2.54
C LYS A 150 -15.33 -3.93 -2.13
N ALA A 151 -15.12 -2.78 -1.50
CA ALA A 151 -16.19 -1.85 -1.10
C ALA A 151 -16.62 -0.90 -2.23
N GLY A 152 -15.96 -0.92 -3.40
CA GLY A 152 -16.18 0.04 -4.48
C GLY A 152 -15.59 1.44 -4.20
N ASP A 153 -14.85 1.62 -3.11
CA ASP A 153 -14.12 2.85 -2.79
C ASP A 153 -12.76 2.86 -3.50
N PHE A 154 -12.79 3.07 -4.82
CA PHE A 154 -11.58 3.07 -5.64
C PHE A 154 -10.65 4.25 -5.35
N VAL A 155 -11.19 5.41 -4.94
CA VAL A 155 -10.41 6.60 -4.58
C VAL A 155 -9.64 6.35 -3.28
N GLY A 156 -10.32 5.85 -2.25
CA GLY A 156 -9.68 5.46 -0.99
C GLY A 156 -8.69 4.33 -1.20
N ALA A 157 -9.03 3.32 -2.02
CA ALA A 157 -8.11 2.23 -2.35
C ALA A 157 -6.81 2.71 -3.00
N LYS A 158 -6.92 3.63 -3.99
CA LYS A 158 -5.75 4.22 -4.66
C LYS A 158 -4.84 4.91 -3.66
N ALA A 159 -5.41 5.73 -2.78
CA ALA A 159 -4.65 6.47 -1.77
C ALA A 159 -3.82 5.52 -0.89
N GLN A 160 -4.37 4.36 -0.52
CA GLN A 160 -3.64 3.36 0.26
C GLN A 160 -2.46 2.75 -0.52
N TYR A 161 -2.66 2.38 -1.78
CA TYR A 161 -1.56 1.88 -2.59
C TYR A 161 -0.46 2.93 -2.82
N ASP A 162 -0.82 4.20 -3.02
CA ASP A 162 0.13 5.30 -3.19
C ASP A 162 1.02 5.50 -1.95
N LEU A 163 0.50 5.26 -0.74
CA LEU A 163 1.29 5.35 0.50
C LEU A 163 2.49 4.38 0.50
N VAL A 164 2.42 3.26 -0.22
CA VAL A 164 3.51 2.29 -0.32
C VAL A 164 4.71 2.86 -1.09
N ALA A 165 4.49 3.74 -2.06
CA ALA A 165 5.57 4.33 -2.86
C ALA A 165 6.54 5.16 -2.00
N GLY A 166 6.01 5.82 -0.96
CA GLY A 166 6.76 6.62 0.00
C GLY A 166 7.53 5.80 1.04
N LEU A 167 7.29 4.49 1.14
CA LEU A 167 8.02 3.62 2.05
C LEU A 167 9.34 3.17 1.43
N ASP A 168 10.38 3.04 2.23
CA ASP A 168 11.63 2.43 1.81
C ASP A 168 11.53 0.89 1.98
N VAL A 169 10.95 0.25 0.96
CA VAL A 169 10.67 -1.18 0.87
C VAL A 169 11.17 -1.75 -0.46
N ALA A 170 11.20 -3.08 -0.57
CA ALA A 170 11.64 -3.78 -1.76
C ALA A 170 10.93 -3.27 -3.04
N LYS A 171 11.71 -3.08 -4.11
CA LYS A 171 11.22 -2.59 -5.41
C LYS A 171 10.03 -3.39 -5.94
N LYS A 172 10.04 -4.72 -5.75
CA LYS A 172 8.92 -5.61 -6.11
C LYS A 172 7.60 -5.17 -5.46
N LEU A 173 7.63 -4.86 -4.16
CA LEU A 173 6.44 -4.45 -3.40
C LEU A 173 5.94 -3.07 -3.83
N LYS A 174 6.85 -2.13 -4.09
CA LYS A 174 6.49 -0.81 -4.66
C LYS A 174 5.82 -0.94 -6.02
N ARG A 175 6.37 -1.80 -6.89
CA ARG A 175 5.83 -2.06 -8.23
C ARG A 175 4.44 -2.69 -8.14
N GLU A 176 4.26 -3.69 -7.29
CA GLU A 176 2.96 -4.34 -7.07
C GLU A 176 1.92 -3.32 -6.59
N ALA A 177 2.24 -2.49 -5.60
CA ALA A 177 1.34 -1.43 -5.15
C ALA A 177 1.06 -0.38 -6.25
N ALA A 178 2.06 0.02 -7.03
CA ALA A 178 1.88 0.95 -8.14
C ALA A 178 0.99 0.38 -9.26
N ASP A 179 1.20 -0.88 -9.64
CA ASP A 179 0.37 -1.56 -10.64
C ASP A 179 -1.09 -1.67 -10.12
N GLN A 180 -1.31 -1.96 -8.83
CA GLN A 180 -2.65 -1.93 -8.22
C GLN A 180 -3.25 -0.51 -8.18
N ALA A 181 -2.47 0.51 -7.81
CA ALA A 181 -2.88 1.91 -7.79
C ALA A 181 -3.36 2.38 -9.17
N ASP A 182 -2.69 1.95 -10.24
CA ASP A 182 -3.06 2.28 -11.61
C ASP A 182 -4.41 1.68 -12.02
N VAL A 183 -4.61 0.39 -11.71
CA VAL A 183 -5.87 -0.31 -11.97
C VAL A 183 -7.03 0.36 -11.23
N VAL A 184 -6.89 0.63 -9.93
CA VAL A 184 -7.98 1.26 -9.17
C VAL A 184 -8.18 2.72 -9.54
N GLY A 185 -7.11 3.43 -9.92
CA GLY A 185 -7.20 4.79 -10.45
C GLY A 185 -8.01 4.83 -11.75
N PHE A 186 -7.80 3.86 -12.64
CA PHE A 186 -8.61 3.70 -13.84
C PHE A 186 -10.08 3.40 -13.51
N LEU A 187 -10.37 2.51 -12.56
CA LEU A 187 -11.75 2.20 -12.18
C LEU A 187 -12.47 3.42 -11.57
N ALA A 188 -11.79 4.19 -10.72
CA ALA A 188 -12.31 5.44 -10.18
C ALA A 188 -12.61 6.44 -11.30
N PHE A 189 -11.65 6.63 -12.22
CA PHE A 189 -11.79 7.51 -13.37
C PHE A 189 -12.95 7.08 -14.27
N ARG A 190 -13.07 5.78 -14.57
CA ARG A 190 -14.16 5.24 -15.39
C ARG A 190 -15.52 5.58 -14.77
N GLY A 191 -15.66 5.40 -13.46
CA GLY A 191 -16.91 5.75 -12.76
C GLY A 191 -17.27 7.24 -12.90
N GLN A 192 -16.28 8.13 -12.90
CA GLN A 192 -16.49 9.57 -13.11
C GLN A 192 -16.73 9.95 -14.58
N PHE A 193 -16.11 9.21 -15.50
CA PHE A 193 -16.13 9.51 -16.94
C PHE A 193 -17.37 8.94 -17.63
N GLN A 194 -17.89 7.80 -17.16
CA GLN A 194 -19.00 7.09 -17.78
C GLN A 194 -20.23 7.99 -18.03
N PRO A 195 -20.67 8.87 -17.09
CA PRO A 195 -21.83 9.74 -17.33
C PRO A 195 -21.63 10.73 -18.48
N ASP A 196 -20.40 11.21 -18.70
CA ASP A 196 -20.11 12.15 -19.78
C ASP A 196 -20.05 11.43 -21.13
N LEU A 197 -19.48 10.23 -21.15
CA LEU A 197 -19.53 9.38 -22.35
C LEU A 197 -20.98 9.02 -22.71
N ASP A 198 -21.80 8.66 -21.72
CA ASP A 198 -23.20 8.30 -21.94
C ASP A 198 -24.02 9.43 -22.56
N LYS A 199 -23.72 10.70 -22.21
CA LYS A 199 -24.33 11.88 -22.86
C LYS A 199 -23.94 12.00 -24.34
N GLN A 200 -22.72 11.60 -24.71
CA GLN A 200 -22.20 11.69 -26.08
C GLN A 200 -22.57 10.47 -26.95
N LYS A 201 -22.93 9.33 -26.35
CA LYS A 201 -23.25 8.09 -27.06
C LYS A 201 -24.22 8.26 -28.25
N PRO A 202 -25.35 8.98 -28.13
CA PRO A 202 -26.29 9.10 -29.26
C PRO A 202 -25.66 9.77 -30.49
N GLU A 203 -24.82 10.78 -30.29
CA GLU A 203 -24.12 11.47 -31.37
C GLU A 203 -23.03 10.60 -31.99
N LEU A 204 -22.27 9.88 -31.15
CA LEU A 204 -21.23 8.97 -31.60
C LEU A 204 -21.79 7.80 -32.42
N ILE A 205 -22.94 7.24 -32.01
CA ILE A 205 -23.66 6.19 -32.76
C ILE A 205 -24.17 6.74 -34.09
N LYS A 206 -24.82 7.92 -34.08
CA LYS A 206 -25.30 8.58 -35.30
C LYS A 206 -24.16 8.87 -36.28
N GLY A 207 -22.97 9.20 -35.77
CA GLY A 207 -21.77 9.45 -36.55
C GLY A 207 -21.01 8.19 -37.01
N GLY A 208 -21.46 6.99 -36.63
CA GLY A 208 -20.77 5.73 -36.94
C GLY A 208 -19.44 5.55 -36.21
N GLN A 209 -19.16 6.38 -35.19
CA GLN A 209 -17.93 6.33 -34.39
C GLN A 209 -18.06 5.34 -33.22
N LEU A 210 -19.28 4.93 -32.90
CA LEU A 210 -19.60 3.95 -31.87
C LEU A 210 -20.60 2.95 -32.46
N ASP A 211 -20.44 1.67 -32.14
CA ASP A 211 -21.36 0.63 -32.57
C ASP A 211 -22.77 0.82 -31.98
N ALA A 212 -23.77 0.18 -32.57
CA ALA A 212 -25.15 0.28 -32.10
C ALA A 212 -25.35 -0.19 -30.65
N GLY A 213 -24.48 -1.10 -30.17
CA GLY A 213 -24.46 -1.57 -28.78
C GLY A 213 -23.81 -0.59 -27.81
N GLY A 214 -23.12 0.45 -28.29
CA GLY A 214 -22.42 1.42 -27.46
C GLY A 214 -21.21 0.85 -26.71
N SER A 215 -20.68 -0.26 -27.18
CA SER A 215 -19.64 -1.08 -26.53
C SER A 215 -18.27 -0.97 -27.20
N ARG A 216 -18.24 -0.58 -28.49
CA ARG A 216 -17.02 -0.49 -29.28
C ARG A 216 -17.01 0.78 -30.13
N PHE A 217 -15.90 1.48 -30.10
CA PHE A 217 -15.60 2.54 -31.05
C PHE A 217 -15.26 1.92 -32.40
N VAL A 218 -15.77 2.54 -33.45
CA VAL A 218 -15.54 2.12 -34.84
C VAL A 218 -14.81 3.24 -35.55
N VAL A 219 -13.67 2.92 -36.14
CA VAL A 219 -12.84 3.86 -36.87
C VAL A 219 -12.54 3.29 -38.24
N GLU A 220 -12.89 4.05 -39.28
CA GLU A 220 -12.57 3.71 -40.66
C GLU A 220 -11.52 4.69 -41.18
N ALA A 221 -10.46 4.15 -41.77
CA ALA A 221 -9.44 4.96 -42.42
C ALA A 221 -9.04 4.37 -43.77
N THR A 222 -8.68 5.25 -44.68
CA THR A 222 -8.12 4.91 -45.99
C THR A 222 -6.74 5.51 -46.11
N ALA A 223 -5.76 4.71 -46.53
CA ALA A 223 -4.45 5.22 -46.90
C ALA A 223 -4.21 5.03 -48.39
N ASP A 224 -3.53 6.00 -49.00
CA ASP A 224 -3.04 5.87 -50.37
C ASP A 224 -1.97 4.79 -50.40
N VAL A 225 -2.02 3.97 -51.44
CA VAL A 225 -1.08 2.87 -51.61
C VAL A 225 0.22 3.37 -52.23
N VAL A 226 1.35 3.02 -51.61
CA VAL A 226 2.69 3.31 -52.15
C VAL A 226 3.22 2.07 -52.86
N GLY A 227 3.46 2.19 -54.17
CA GLY A 227 3.96 1.12 -55.04
C GLY A 227 2.91 0.62 -56.02
N GLY A 228 3.28 -0.36 -56.84
CA GLY A 228 2.41 -1.07 -57.77
C GLY A 228 2.01 -2.45 -57.25
N PRO A 229 0.89 -3.04 -57.72
CA PRO A 229 0.43 -4.37 -57.28
C PRO A 229 1.42 -5.52 -57.52
N LYS A 230 2.48 -5.28 -58.31
CA LYS A 230 3.53 -6.25 -58.63
C LYS A 230 4.74 -6.15 -57.69
N ASP A 231 4.80 -5.12 -56.86
CA ASP A 231 5.92 -4.91 -55.94
C ASP A 231 5.82 -5.91 -54.79
N GLU A 232 6.94 -6.49 -54.39
CA GLU A 232 7.00 -7.43 -53.27
C GLU A 232 6.57 -6.73 -51.97
N GLY A 233 5.60 -7.32 -51.26
CA GLY A 233 5.05 -6.75 -50.02
C GLY A 233 4.09 -5.56 -50.21
N PHE A 234 3.65 -5.26 -51.44
CA PHE A 234 2.68 -4.19 -51.74
C PHE A 234 1.47 -4.17 -50.78
N GLU A 235 0.81 -5.32 -50.60
CA GLU A 235 -0.39 -5.42 -49.77
C GLU A 235 -0.07 -5.20 -48.28
N ALA A 236 1.02 -5.78 -47.78
CA ALA A 236 1.45 -5.62 -46.39
C ALA A 236 1.82 -4.17 -46.07
N ASN A 237 2.52 -3.48 -46.99
CA ASN A 237 2.88 -2.07 -46.86
C ASN A 237 1.63 -1.17 -46.88
N SER A 238 0.69 -1.46 -47.78
CA SER A 238 -0.60 -0.75 -47.88
C SER A 238 -1.42 -0.90 -46.60
N GLN A 239 -1.49 -2.13 -46.08
CA GLN A 239 -2.19 -2.43 -44.84
C GLN A 239 -1.54 -1.69 -43.67
N LYS A 240 -0.22 -1.72 -43.54
CA LYS A 240 0.51 -1.01 -42.48
C LYS A 240 0.25 0.50 -42.51
N ALA A 241 0.17 1.10 -43.70
CA ALA A 241 -0.16 2.51 -43.85
C ALA A 241 -1.60 2.82 -43.43
N ALA A 242 -2.56 1.99 -43.83
CA ALA A 242 -3.96 2.12 -43.42
C ALA A 242 -4.16 1.90 -41.91
N ASP A 243 -3.48 0.92 -41.32
CA ASP A 243 -3.47 0.66 -39.88
C ASP A 243 -2.91 1.87 -39.10
N ALA A 244 -1.84 2.50 -39.60
CA ALA A 244 -1.30 3.73 -39.02
C ALA A 244 -2.27 4.92 -39.13
N ALA A 245 -2.94 5.08 -40.27
CA ALA A 245 -3.97 6.11 -40.45
C ALA A 245 -5.17 5.89 -39.51
N ALA A 246 -5.63 4.64 -39.36
CA ALA A 246 -6.73 4.31 -38.45
C ALA A 246 -6.37 4.58 -36.99
N ARG A 247 -5.14 4.23 -36.56
CA ARG A 247 -4.62 4.57 -35.22
C ARG A 247 -4.54 6.09 -34.99
N LYS A 248 -4.23 6.87 -36.02
CA LYS A 248 -4.27 8.34 -35.96
C LYS A 248 -5.68 8.85 -35.72
N VAL A 249 -6.66 8.42 -36.51
CA VAL A 249 -8.08 8.81 -36.33
C VAL A 249 -8.60 8.40 -34.96
N LEU A 250 -8.26 7.20 -34.49
CA LEU A 250 -8.61 6.73 -33.16
C LEU A 250 -7.99 7.61 -32.05
N SER A 251 -6.73 8.03 -32.21
CA SER A 251 -6.07 8.94 -31.27
C SER A 251 -6.76 10.30 -31.24
N GLU A 252 -7.07 10.88 -32.39
CA GLU A 252 -7.79 12.16 -32.51
C GLU A 252 -9.18 12.09 -31.87
N LEU A 253 -9.92 10.99 -32.10
CA LEU A 253 -11.20 10.74 -31.45
C LEU A 253 -11.03 10.66 -29.93
N THR A 254 -10.01 9.95 -29.45
CA THR A 254 -9.73 9.79 -28.03
C THR A 254 -9.43 11.15 -27.36
N TYR A 255 -8.61 12.00 -27.97
CA TYR A 255 -8.35 13.37 -27.49
C TYR A 255 -9.62 14.24 -27.50
N LYS A 256 -10.43 14.13 -28.56
CA LYS A 256 -11.71 14.85 -28.65
C LYS A 256 -12.64 14.47 -27.50
N ILE A 257 -12.81 13.18 -27.22
CA ILE A 257 -13.66 12.71 -26.11
C ILE A 257 -13.03 13.10 -24.75
N ALA A 258 -11.70 13.08 -24.65
CA ALA A 258 -10.99 13.53 -23.45
C ALA A 258 -11.17 15.04 -23.17
N GLY A 259 -11.61 15.83 -24.15
CA GLY A 259 -11.74 17.28 -24.04
C GLY A 259 -10.39 18.00 -23.99
N THR A 260 -9.31 17.36 -24.44
CA THR A 260 -7.96 17.92 -24.45
C THR A 260 -7.44 18.02 -25.88
N PRO A 261 -6.83 19.15 -26.30
CA PRO A 261 -6.22 19.24 -27.61
C PRO A 261 -4.99 18.32 -27.63
N GLY A 262 -5.05 17.26 -28.43
CA GLY A 262 -3.91 16.36 -28.63
C GLY A 262 -2.71 17.10 -29.25
N PRO A 263 -1.46 16.72 -28.93
CA PRO A 263 -0.30 17.24 -29.63
C PRO A 263 -0.39 16.93 -31.12
N LYS A 264 0.10 17.84 -31.97
CA LYS A 264 0.21 17.57 -33.41
C LYS A 264 1.06 16.32 -33.61
N ASP A 265 0.46 15.31 -34.24
CA ASP A 265 1.09 14.02 -34.59
C ASP A 265 1.41 13.06 -33.43
N ALA A 266 0.90 13.31 -32.20
CA ALA A 266 1.04 12.34 -31.12
C ALA A 266 0.03 11.20 -31.26
N LEU A 267 0.54 10.00 -31.58
CA LEU A 267 -0.24 8.77 -31.57
C LEU A 267 -0.31 8.19 -30.16
N LEU A 268 -1.50 7.75 -29.77
CA LEU A 268 -1.67 6.97 -28.54
C LEU A 268 -1.15 5.55 -28.74
N ALA A 269 -0.56 5.00 -27.68
CA ALA A 269 0.01 3.66 -27.68
C ALA A 269 -1.10 2.60 -27.46
N PHE A 270 -1.98 2.43 -28.45
CA PHE A 270 -2.88 1.29 -28.52
C PHE A 270 -2.10 0.02 -28.88
N GLU A 271 -2.25 -1.03 -28.09
CA GLU A 271 -1.68 -2.35 -28.35
C GLU A 271 -2.49 -3.06 -29.44
N GLU A 272 -1.90 -4.03 -30.15
CA GLU A 272 -2.62 -4.78 -31.19
C GLU A 272 -3.80 -5.59 -30.61
N THR A 273 -3.73 -5.95 -29.33
CA THR A 273 -4.80 -6.61 -28.60
C THR A 273 -5.97 -5.69 -28.26
N ASP A 274 -5.81 -4.37 -28.39
CA ASP A 274 -6.85 -3.40 -28.05
C ASP A 274 -7.93 -3.30 -29.13
N PHE A 275 -7.72 -3.84 -30.33
CA PHE A 275 -8.67 -3.67 -31.43
C PHE A 275 -8.81 -4.91 -32.31
N THR A 276 -9.98 -5.04 -32.93
CA THR A 276 -10.24 -6.01 -34.00
C THR A 276 -10.21 -5.29 -35.34
N VAL A 277 -9.71 -5.96 -36.37
CA VAL A 277 -9.80 -5.46 -37.74
C VAL A 277 -10.95 -6.16 -38.42
N ASP A 278 -12.04 -5.42 -38.66
CA ASP A 278 -13.31 -6.00 -39.12
C ASP A 278 -13.36 -6.18 -40.63
N SER A 279 -12.63 -5.35 -41.38
CA SER A 279 -12.50 -5.48 -42.83
C SER A 279 -11.22 -4.85 -43.34
N LYS A 280 -10.64 -5.48 -44.35
CA LYS A 280 -9.46 -5.02 -45.08
C LYS A 280 -9.70 -5.18 -46.57
N GLY A 281 -9.31 -4.20 -47.36
CA GLY A 281 -9.40 -4.33 -48.80
C GLY A 281 -8.86 -3.15 -49.58
N LEU A 282 -8.35 -3.46 -50.77
CA LEU A 282 -8.05 -2.46 -51.78
C LEU A 282 -9.37 -1.91 -52.34
N SER A 283 -9.42 -0.59 -52.49
CA SER A 283 -10.51 0.07 -53.22
C SER A 283 -10.47 -0.31 -54.71
N LYS A 284 -11.61 -0.17 -55.38
CA LYS A 284 -11.73 -0.45 -56.81
C LYS A 284 -10.74 0.44 -57.59
N GLY A 285 -9.69 -0.17 -58.12
CA GLY A 285 -8.60 0.52 -58.82
C GLY A 285 -7.24 0.51 -58.11
N ASN A 286 -7.10 -0.17 -56.96
CA ASN A 286 -5.85 -0.38 -56.21
C ASN A 286 -5.11 0.92 -55.82
N ARG A 287 -5.83 2.03 -55.65
CA ARG A 287 -5.24 3.33 -55.30
C ARG A 287 -5.24 3.59 -53.79
N SER A 288 -6.17 2.97 -53.06
CA SER A 288 -6.27 3.11 -51.62
C SER A 288 -6.58 1.78 -50.94
N TYR A 289 -6.11 1.65 -49.71
CA TYR A 289 -6.41 0.52 -48.84
C TYR A 289 -7.27 1.00 -47.67
N ALA A 290 -8.42 0.37 -47.47
CA ALA A 290 -9.34 0.71 -46.39
C ALA A 290 -9.20 -0.29 -45.23
N VAL A 291 -9.16 0.24 -44.01
CA VAL A 291 -9.17 -0.53 -42.77
C VAL A 291 -10.29 -0.02 -41.87
N LYS A 292 -11.03 -0.98 -41.29
CA LYS A 292 -12.02 -0.73 -40.25
C LYS A 292 -11.54 -1.34 -38.94
N LEU A 293 -11.27 -0.49 -37.96
CA LEU A 293 -10.91 -0.89 -36.60
C LEU A 293 -12.12 -0.80 -35.69
N SER A 294 -12.23 -1.78 -34.80
CA SER A 294 -13.24 -1.81 -33.75
C SER A 294 -12.57 -2.01 -32.40
N VAL A 295 -12.76 -1.06 -31.48
CA VAL A 295 -11.99 -0.91 -30.24
C VAL A 295 -12.95 -0.89 -29.06
N PRO A 296 -12.80 -1.74 -28.02
CA PRO A 296 -13.63 -1.67 -26.82
C PRO A 296 -13.60 -0.26 -26.20
N VAL A 297 -14.75 0.21 -25.72
CA VAL A 297 -14.86 1.49 -25.02
C VAL A 297 -13.87 1.59 -23.86
N ASP A 298 -13.71 0.51 -23.07
CA ASP A 298 -12.79 0.48 -21.94
C ASP A 298 -11.33 0.73 -22.36
N ALA A 299 -10.90 0.27 -23.54
CA ALA A 299 -9.54 0.52 -24.04
C ALA A 299 -9.33 2.01 -24.38
N VAL A 300 -10.33 2.66 -24.99
CA VAL A 300 -10.29 4.10 -25.26
C VAL A 300 -10.30 4.90 -23.95
N VAL A 301 -11.19 4.57 -23.00
CA VAL A 301 -11.25 5.23 -21.68
C VAL A 301 -9.93 5.06 -20.92
N PHE A 302 -9.27 3.90 -21.04
CA PHE A 302 -7.98 3.66 -20.40
C PHE A 302 -6.86 4.54 -20.99
N GLN A 303 -6.86 4.79 -22.31
CA GLN A 303 -5.93 5.74 -22.92
C GLN A 303 -6.22 7.18 -22.47
N ILE A 304 -7.49 7.58 -22.35
CA ILE A 304 -7.87 8.89 -21.78
C ILE A 304 -7.37 9.01 -20.34
N TYR A 305 -7.49 7.96 -19.54
CA TYR A 305 -6.98 7.91 -18.18
C TYR A 305 -5.46 8.13 -18.16
N ARG A 306 -4.68 7.41 -18.99
CA ARG A 306 -3.22 7.58 -19.09
C ARG A 306 -2.80 8.98 -19.56
N LEU A 307 -3.60 9.62 -20.42
CA LEU A 307 -3.37 11.00 -20.84
C LEU A 307 -3.51 12.00 -19.68
N ARG A 308 -4.48 11.78 -18.78
CA ARG A 308 -4.73 12.65 -17.63
C ARG A 308 -3.84 12.36 -16.44
N PHE A 309 -3.44 11.09 -16.28
CA PHE A 309 -2.64 10.60 -15.17
C PHE A 309 -1.42 9.87 -15.73
N PRO A 310 -0.41 10.60 -16.25
CA PRO A 310 0.78 9.97 -16.80
C PRO A 310 1.51 9.22 -15.68
N VAL A 311 1.55 7.89 -15.79
CA VAL A 311 2.39 7.06 -14.94
C VAL A 311 3.84 7.45 -15.23
N ALA A 312 4.63 7.73 -14.20
CA ALA A 312 6.06 7.98 -14.37
C ALA A 312 6.64 6.84 -15.22
N ALA A 313 7.25 7.20 -16.37
CA ALA A 313 7.70 6.23 -17.35
C ALA A 313 8.50 5.12 -16.64
N LYS A 314 8.06 3.86 -16.78
CA LYS A 314 8.86 2.73 -16.29
C LYS A 314 10.23 2.86 -16.96
N PRO A 315 11.35 2.89 -16.21
CA PRO A 315 12.67 2.87 -16.83
C PRO A 315 12.70 1.67 -17.78
N SER A 316 13.10 1.90 -19.03
CA SER A 316 13.08 0.85 -20.04
C SER A 316 13.88 -0.35 -19.52
N ALA A 317 13.47 -1.57 -19.87
CA ALA A 317 14.18 -2.79 -19.48
C ALA A 317 15.67 -2.74 -19.90
N GLU A 318 16.00 -1.98 -20.95
CA GLU A 318 17.38 -1.68 -21.36
C GLU A 318 18.15 -0.79 -20.38
N ALA A 319 17.50 0.18 -19.74
CA ALA A 319 18.11 0.98 -18.68
C ALA A 319 18.32 0.15 -17.40
N GLU A 320 17.46 -0.84 -17.15
CA GLU A 320 17.61 -1.77 -16.02
C GLU A 320 18.74 -2.78 -16.24
N ALA A 321 18.96 -3.26 -17.48
CA ALA A 321 20.02 -4.21 -17.81
C ALA A 321 21.44 -3.60 -17.75
N LYS A 322 21.58 -2.28 -17.90
CA LYS A 322 22.88 -1.58 -17.85
C LYS A 322 23.29 -1.15 -16.44
N ALA A 323 22.44 -1.35 -15.43
CA ALA A 323 22.68 -0.95 -14.05
C ALA A 323 23.17 -2.11 -13.16
N GLU A 324 23.88 -3.11 -13.72
CA GLU A 324 24.59 -4.09 -12.90
C GLU A 324 25.67 -3.37 -12.08
N PRO A 325 25.74 -3.60 -10.75
CA PRO A 325 26.76 -2.98 -9.92
C PRO A 325 28.15 -3.43 -10.36
N PRO A 326 29.15 -2.54 -10.40
CA PRO A 326 30.53 -2.94 -10.64
C PRO A 326 30.94 -3.98 -9.59
N LYS A 327 31.57 -5.07 -10.06
CA LYS A 327 32.11 -6.15 -9.22
C LYS A 327 33.23 -5.66 -8.32
#